data_AF-A0A2P8B1Q7-F1
#
_entry.id   AF-A0A2P8B1Q7-F1
#
_cell.length_a   1.000
_cell.length_b   1.000
_cell.length_c   1.000
_cell.angle_alpha   90.00
_cell.angle_beta   90.00
_cell.angle_gamma   90.00
#
_symmetry.space_group_name_H-M   'P 1'
#
loop_
_entity.id
_entity.type
_entity.pdbx_description
1 polymer ?
#
loop_
_entity_poly.entity_id
_entity_poly.type
_entity_poly.pdbx_seq_one_letter_code
_entity_poly.pdbx_strand_id
1 'polypeptide(L)'
;MSDLPDLPDLASRTFGGGVVAANDEFFAAADNLVDPRPPTFQPSTFAAKGQVYDGWETRRRRDPGADHAIVRLGLPGVVRLLVIDTSFFTGNYPPYAAVDGCAVDGHPGPDELARARWVPLLARTPLAGDSRNAFPVAVPYHLTHVRLTIFPDGGVARLRVYGDVVPDPALLPEVFDLAAAEHGGWIEACSDRFYGAPQNLLAPGPARTMGEGWETARRRDDGNDWVLVRLGLPGTVHFVDLDTSHFKGNAPGSATLRAADARHGDLDDPRTWFPLLPDTRLRPDTRHRFPVTEPRTATHVRLDVFPDGGMARLRVTGRADPTARAVLAALRERTRLPAAGPAPRRTTRSRSHGSGTEPTAPRQHQEH
;
A
#
# COMPACT_ATOMS: atom_id res chain seq x y z
N MET A 1 -9.39 -12.03 14.02
CA MET A 1 -8.59 -11.36 12.98
C MET A 1 -9.43 -11.36 11.72
N SER A 2 -10.02 -10.23 11.34
CA SER A 2 -10.57 -10.10 9.99
C SER A 2 -9.40 -10.33 9.02
N ASP A 3 -9.52 -11.30 8.12
CA ASP A 3 -8.55 -11.45 7.03
C ASP A 3 -8.44 -10.10 6.34
N LEU A 4 -7.26 -9.49 6.44
CA LEU A 4 -6.99 -8.26 5.71
C LEU A 4 -7.06 -8.59 4.22
N PRO A 5 -7.60 -7.68 3.40
CA PRO A 5 -7.70 -7.89 1.97
C PRO A 5 -6.32 -8.18 1.38
N ASP A 6 -6.28 -9.14 0.46
CA ASP A 6 -5.10 -9.51 -0.33
C ASP A 6 -4.80 -8.38 -1.33
N LEU A 7 -4.26 -7.26 -0.83
CA LEU A 7 -3.91 -6.05 -1.56
C LEU A 7 -2.53 -5.53 -1.11
N PRO A 8 -1.79 -4.82 -1.98
CA PRO A 8 -0.50 -4.24 -1.63
C PRO A 8 -0.66 -3.06 -0.67
N ASP A 9 0.27 -2.91 0.27
CA ASP A 9 0.40 -1.71 1.11
C ASP A 9 1.11 -0.60 0.33
N LEU A 10 0.32 0.36 -0.13
CA LEU A 10 0.74 1.50 -0.94
C LEU A 10 1.66 2.46 -0.17
N ALA A 11 1.60 2.47 1.16
CA ALA A 11 2.43 3.33 2.01
C ALA A 11 3.77 2.68 2.40
N SER A 12 3.98 1.39 2.11
CA SER A 12 5.13 0.64 2.58
C SER A 12 6.47 1.24 2.14
N ARG A 13 7.41 1.34 3.09
CA ARG A 13 8.79 1.76 2.84
C ARG A 13 9.51 0.86 1.83
N THR A 14 9.11 -0.41 1.71
CA THR A 14 9.65 -1.34 0.70
C THR A 14 9.53 -0.77 -0.71
N PHE A 15 8.46 -0.04 -0.99
CA PHE A 15 8.19 0.58 -2.29
C PHE A 15 8.51 2.09 -2.32
N GLY A 16 9.26 2.61 -1.35
CA GLY A 16 9.66 4.01 -1.30
C GLY A 16 8.64 4.96 -0.64
N GLY A 17 7.61 4.42 0.02
CA GLY A 17 6.71 5.20 0.86
C GLY A 17 7.47 5.90 2.00
N GLY A 18 7.00 7.07 2.42
CA GLY A 18 7.74 7.86 3.40
C GLY A 18 6.95 9.00 4.03
N VAL A 19 7.29 9.32 5.27
CA VAL A 19 6.76 10.51 5.95
C VAL A 19 7.48 11.74 5.41
N VAL A 20 6.71 12.70 4.89
CA VAL A 20 7.23 13.95 4.32
C VAL A 20 7.08 15.12 5.27
N ALA A 21 6.15 15.03 6.23
CA ALA A 21 5.98 15.99 7.31
C ALA A 21 5.28 15.34 8.50
N ALA A 22 5.67 15.71 9.71
CA ALA A 22 4.93 15.45 10.94
C ALA A 22 5.04 16.70 11.82
N ASN A 23 3.98 17.03 12.55
CA ASN A 23 3.97 18.25 13.37
C ASN A 23 4.59 18.03 14.77
N ASP A 24 4.67 16.78 15.23
CA ASP A 24 5.33 16.38 16.48
C ASP A 24 5.84 14.93 16.34
N GLU A 25 7.05 14.68 16.82
CA GLU A 25 7.71 13.36 16.84
C GLU A 25 8.53 13.19 18.13
N PHE A 26 8.05 13.77 19.23
CA PHE A 26 8.89 13.91 20.42
C PHE A 26 9.34 12.56 20.98
N PHE A 27 8.42 11.61 21.19
CA PHE A 27 8.75 10.32 21.82
C PHE A 27 9.24 9.29 20.80
N ALA A 28 8.60 9.21 19.63
CA ALA A 28 8.98 8.27 18.58
C ALA A 28 8.73 8.83 17.18
N ALA A 29 9.61 8.48 16.24
CA ALA A 29 9.62 9.04 14.89
C ALA A 29 8.45 8.53 14.03
N ALA A 30 7.83 9.44 13.28
CA ALA A 30 6.76 9.16 12.33
C ALA A 30 7.20 8.20 11.22
N ASP A 31 8.49 8.16 10.89
CA ASP A 31 9.04 7.24 9.88
C ASP A 31 8.72 5.76 10.14
N ASN A 32 8.46 5.39 11.40
CA ASN A 32 8.03 4.05 11.79
C ASN A 32 6.65 3.67 11.22
N LEU A 33 5.78 4.65 10.92
CA LEU A 33 4.43 4.41 10.38
C LEU A 33 4.45 3.54 9.12
N VAL A 34 5.45 3.73 8.27
CA VAL A 34 5.57 3.07 6.96
C VAL A 34 6.52 1.87 6.95
N ASP A 35 7.09 1.50 8.11
CA ASP A 35 7.97 0.33 8.19
C ASP A 35 7.17 -0.94 7.84
N PRO A 36 7.61 -1.77 6.88
CA PRO A 36 6.88 -2.97 6.46
C PRO A 36 6.82 -4.04 7.56
N ARG A 37 7.75 -4.03 8.51
CA ARG A 37 7.83 -5.04 9.56
C ARG A 37 6.68 -4.86 10.55
N PRO A 38 6.17 -5.96 11.13
CA PRO A 38 5.30 -5.88 12.29
C PRO A 38 5.95 -5.02 13.39
N PRO A 39 5.18 -4.22 14.12
CA PRO A 39 5.71 -3.49 15.25
C PRO A 39 6.21 -4.47 16.31
N THR A 40 7.19 -4.04 17.10
CA THR A 40 7.77 -4.80 18.20
C THR A 40 7.77 -3.99 19.48
N PHE A 41 7.78 -4.66 20.63
CA PHE A 41 7.84 -3.99 21.92
C PHE A 41 8.73 -4.75 22.89
N GLN A 42 9.65 -4.02 23.50
CA GLN A 42 10.50 -4.54 24.55
C GLN A 42 10.25 -3.74 25.83
N PRO A 43 9.61 -4.33 26.86
CA PRO A 43 9.35 -3.66 28.12
C PRO A 43 10.64 -3.14 28.76
N SER A 44 10.54 -2.03 29.49
CA SER A 44 11.62 -1.44 30.29
C SER A 44 12.83 -0.95 29.50
N THR A 45 12.64 -0.62 28.21
CA THR A 45 13.67 0.02 27.37
C THR A 45 13.49 1.55 27.41
N PHE A 46 13.76 2.14 28.56
CA PHE A 46 13.65 3.59 28.76
C PHE A 46 14.88 4.33 28.20
N ALA A 47 14.63 5.27 27.29
CA ALA A 47 15.59 6.29 26.86
C ALA A 47 15.35 7.61 27.61
N ALA A 48 16.13 8.65 27.30
CA ALA A 48 16.02 9.96 27.94
C ALA A 48 14.61 10.61 27.85
N LYS A 49 13.80 10.17 26.89
CA LYS A 49 12.43 10.67 26.68
C LYS A 49 11.35 9.76 27.27
N GLY A 50 11.67 8.55 27.72
CA GLY A 50 10.69 7.57 28.18
C GLY A 50 10.88 6.20 27.55
N GLN A 51 9.87 5.34 27.66
CA GLN A 51 9.83 4.02 27.03
C GLN A 51 9.99 4.16 25.52
N VAL A 52 10.87 3.36 24.91
CA VAL A 52 11.03 3.32 23.45
C VAL A 52 9.87 2.52 22.85
N TYR A 53 9.19 3.13 21.87
CA TYR A 53 8.13 2.49 21.10
C TYR A 53 8.53 2.35 19.63
N ASP A 54 8.16 1.23 19.04
CA ASP A 54 8.25 0.97 17.61
C ASP A 54 7.00 1.54 16.91
N GLY A 55 6.95 2.86 16.81
CA GLY A 55 5.82 3.60 16.25
C GLY A 55 6.10 5.10 16.16
N TRP A 56 5.07 5.86 15.81
CA TRP A 56 5.03 7.31 15.94
C TRP A 56 4.37 7.68 17.26
N GLU A 57 4.96 8.57 18.06
CA GLU A 57 4.35 9.02 19.32
C GLU A 57 4.66 10.50 19.60
N THR A 58 3.61 11.27 19.86
CA THR A 58 3.66 12.73 20.05
C THR A 58 3.58 13.15 21.52
N ARG A 59 3.95 14.41 21.81
CA ARG A 59 3.75 14.99 23.15
C ARG A 59 2.26 15.03 23.52
N ARG A 60 1.98 14.78 24.81
CA ARG A 60 0.67 15.05 25.40
C ARG A 60 0.26 16.51 25.18
N ARG A 61 -0.87 16.73 24.54
CA ARG A 61 -1.44 18.06 24.35
C ARG A 61 -2.31 18.44 25.54
N ARG A 62 -2.25 19.74 25.88
CA ARG A 62 -3.06 20.37 26.93
C ARG A 62 -4.04 21.40 26.36
N ASP A 63 -3.78 21.84 25.13
CA ASP A 63 -4.60 22.80 24.39
C ASP A 63 -5.38 22.09 23.27
N PRO A 64 -6.51 22.66 22.81
CA PRO A 64 -7.26 22.13 21.69
C PRO A 64 -6.37 21.96 20.44
N GLY A 65 -6.48 20.80 19.77
CA GLY A 65 -5.71 20.53 18.57
C GLY A 65 -5.70 19.05 18.21
N ALA A 66 -4.86 18.74 17.23
CA ALA A 66 -4.62 17.40 16.72
C ALA A 66 -3.17 17.30 16.23
N ASP A 67 -2.60 16.10 16.28
CA ASP A 67 -1.33 15.79 15.62
C ASP A 67 -1.55 15.13 14.28
N HIS A 68 -0.62 15.36 13.35
CA HIS A 68 -0.72 14.80 12.01
C HIS A 68 0.64 14.45 11.42
N ALA A 69 0.61 13.42 10.59
CA ALA A 69 1.71 13.01 9.74
C ALA A 69 1.23 12.89 8.29
N ILE A 70 2.02 13.37 7.34
CA ILE A 70 1.78 13.26 5.91
C ILE A 70 2.71 12.19 5.36
N VAL A 71 2.13 11.19 4.69
CA VAL A 71 2.83 10.07 4.07
C VAL A 71 2.71 10.18 2.55
N ARG A 72 3.83 10.19 1.85
CA ARG A 72 3.89 9.91 0.41
C ARG A 72 3.79 8.41 0.20
N LEU A 73 2.86 8.00 -0.66
CA LEU A 73 2.71 6.60 -1.06
C LEU A 73 3.89 6.19 -1.94
N GLY A 74 4.44 5.00 -1.68
CA GLY A 74 5.45 4.39 -2.54
C GLY A 74 4.83 3.86 -3.84
N LEU A 75 3.57 3.43 -3.74
CA LEU A 75 2.77 2.96 -4.88
C LEU A 75 1.53 3.85 -5.01
N PRO A 76 1.59 4.95 -5.78
CA PRO A 76 0.40 5.75 -6.05
C PRO A 76 -0.72 4.91 -6.66
N GLY A 77 -1.94 5.11 -6.17
CA GLY A 77 -3.01 4.15 -6.41
C GLY A 77 -4.35 4.53 -5.81
N VAL A 78 -5.31 3.62 -5.91
CA VAL A 78 -6.65 3.78 -5.34
C VAL A 78 -6.72 3.06 -4.00
N VAL A 79 -6.94 3.82 -2.93
CA VAL A 79 -7.00 3.26 -1.57
C VAL A 79 -8.31 2.51 -1.35
N ARG A 80 -8.22 1.28 -0.82
CA ARG A 80 -9.35 0.38 -0.55
C ARG A 80 -9.54 0.08 0.92
N LEU A 81 -8.46 0.05 1.70
CA LEU A 81 -8.51 -0.20 3.14
C LEU A 81 -7.40 0.57 3.83
N LEU A 82 -7.73 1.21 4.95
CA LEU A 82 -6.77 1.77 5.89
C LEU A 82 -6.65 0.86 7.11
N VAL A 83 -5.44 0.65 7.60
CA VAL A 83 -5.21 0.07 8.93
C VAL A 83 -4.40 1.05 9.77
N ILE A 84 -4.98 1.52 10.86
CA ILE A 84 -4.31 2.32 11.88
C ILE A 84 -3.97 1.36 13.02
N ASP A 85 -2.72 0.92 13.03
CA ASP A 85 -2.21 -0.06 13.97
C ASP A 85 -1.71 0.64 15.23
N THR A 86 -2.37 0.36 16.36
CA THR A 86 -2.02 0.89 17.68
C THR A 86 -1.37 -0.17 18.57
N SER A 87 -0.85 -1.28 17.99
CA SER A 87 -0.15 -2.32 18.73
C SER A 87 0.86 -1.75 19.73
N PHE A 88 0.84 -2.28 20.95
CA PHE A 88 1.64 -1.90 22.11
C PHE A 88 1.33 -0.53 22.73
N PHE A 89 0.53 0.31 22.07
CA PHE A 89 -0.02 1.53 22.67
C PHE A 89 -1.32 1.18 23.40
N THR A 90 -1.20 0.73 24.65
CA THR A 90 -2.33 0.22 25.46
C THR A 90 -3.08 1.32 26.22
N GLY A 91 -2.39 2.40 26.58
CA GLY A 91 -2.98 3.55 27.30
C GLY A 91 -2.61 4.92 26.73
N ASN A 92 -1.64 4.97 25.83
CA ASN A 92 -1.14 6.17 25.16
C ASN A 92 -1.45 6.19 23.65
N TYR A 93 -2.40 5.37 23.19
CA TYR A 93 -2.93 5.47 21.82
C TYR A 93 -3.88 6.68 21.70
N PRO A 94 -4.03 7.26 20.50
CA PRO A 94 -4.98 8.33 20.29
C PRO A 94 -6.42 7.78 20.31
N PRO A 95 -7.36 8.40 21.04
CA PRO A 95 -8.73 7.90 21.10
C PRO A 95 -9.49 8.03 19.78
N TYR A 96 -9.09 8.92 18.87
CA TYR A 96 -9.66 9.04 17.53
C TYR A 96 -8.60 9.31 16.49
N ALA A 97 -8.89 8.94 15.24
CA ALA A 97 -8.12 9.35 14.08
C ALA A 97 -9.02 9.70 12.87
N ALA A 98 -8.45 10.43 11.93
CA ALA A 98 -9.00 10.69 10.60
C ALA A 98 -7.88 10.52 9.57
N VAL A 99 -8.25 10.21 8.33
CA VAL A 99 -7.31 10.11 7.22
C VAL A 99 -7.86 10.85 6.01
N ASP A 100 -7.05 11.74 5.45
CA ASP A 100 -7.31 12.39 4.17
C ASP A 100 -6.34 11.90 3.10
N GLY A 101 -6.71 12.02 1.83
CA GLY A 101 -5.86 11.73 0.67
C GLY A 101 -5.71 12.92 -0.26
N CYS A 102 -4.60 13.00 -0.99
CA CYS A 102 -4.45 13.94 -2.10
C CYS A 102 -3.62 13.35 -3.26
N ALA A 103 -3.78 13.96 -4.45
CA ALA A 103 -2.94 13.74 -5.62
C ALA A 103 -2.22 15.03 -5.97
N VAL A 104 -0.89 14.99 -5.94
CA VAL A 104 -0.03 16.11 -6.31
C VAL A 104 1.09 15.54 -7.16
N ASP A 105 1.24 16.07 -8.38
CA ASP A 105 2.27 15.63 -9.30
C ASP A 105 3.67 16.09 -8.84
N GLY A 106 4.71 15.39 -9.30
CA GLY A 106 6.10 15.71 -8.97
C GLY A 106 6.49 15.28 -7.55
N HIS A 107 7.29 16.12 -6.88
CA HIS A 107 7.88 15.84 -5.57
C HIS A 107 7.62 17.01 -4.60
N PRO A 108 6.35 17.25 -4.22
CA PRO A 108 5.99 18.44 -3.46
C PRO A 108 6.62 18.44 -2.08
N GLY A 109 7.09 19.62 -1.65
CA GLY A 109 7.54 19.84 -0.28
C GLY A 109 6.38 20.01 0.72
N PRO A 110 6.67 20.07 2.03
CA PRO A 110 5.65 20.23 3.08
C PRO A 110 4.73 21.45 2.86
N ASP A 111 5.28 22.59 2.46
CA ASP A 111 4.52 23.83 2.25
C ASP A 111 3.53 23.72 1.08
N GLU A 112 3.90 22.97 0.03
CA GLU A 112 3.04 22.72 -1.12
C GLU A 112 1.91 21.75 -0.73
N LEU A 113 2.23 20.71 0.03
CA LEU A 113 1.26 19.74 0.55
C LEU A 113 0.28 20.36 1.56
N ALA A 114 0.72 21.35 2.35
CA ALA A 114 -0.15 22.10 3.24
C ALA A 114 -1.23 22.88 2.47
N ARG A 115 -0.93 23.31 1.24
CA ARG A 115 -1.86 24.01 0.34
C ARG A 115 -2.63 23.07 -0.61
N ALA A 116 -2.30 21.78 -0.61
CA ALA A 116 -2.93 20.82 -1.49
C ALA A 116 -4.41 20.59 -1.15
N ARG A 117 -5.17 20.10 -2.13
CA ARG A 117 -6.55 19.68 -1.91
C ARG A 117 -6.58 18.28 -1.31
N TRP A 118 -7.04 18.21 -0.07
CA TRP A 118 -7.24 16.96 0.66
C TRP A 118 -8.71 16.53 0.58
N VAL A 119 -8.94 15.24 0.33
CA VAL A 119 -10.27 14.62 0.38
C VAL A 119 -10.34 13.63 1.54
N PRO A 120 -11.46 13.57 2.29
CA PRO A 120 -11.58 12.64 3.41
C PRO A 120 -11.66 11.20 2.89
N LEU A 121 -10.82 10.32 3.43
CA LEU A 121 -10.89 8.86 3.24
C LEU A 121 -11.50 8.17 4.45
N LEU A 122 -11.21 8.69 5.65
CA LEU A 122 -11.75 8.26 6.92
C LEU A 122 -12.10 9.51 7.75
N ALA A 123 -13.39 9.67 8.07
CA ALA A 123 -13.84 10.70 9.00
C ALA A 123 -13.27 10.43 10.41
N ARG A 124 -13.34 11.43 11.30
CA ARG A 124 -12.90 11.26 12.70
C ARG A 124 -13.64 10.08 13.35
N THR A 125 -12.90 9.02 13.62
CA THR A 125 -13.43 7.71 14.03
C THR A 125 -12.67 7.23 15.28
N PRO A 126 -13.35 6.60 16.26
CA PRO A 126 -12.69 6.06 17.44
C PRO A 126 -11.71 4.94 17.08
N LEU A 127 -10.66 4.81 17.88
CA LEU A 127 -9.69 3.71 17.80
C LEU A 127 -9.73 2.87 19.07
N ALA A 128 -9.43 1.58 18.92
CA ALA A 128 -9.05 0.72 20.02
C ALA A 128 -7.52 0.77 20.21
N GLY A 129 -7.07 0.76 21.46
CA GLY A 129 -5.67 0.58 21.81
C GLY A 129 -5.20 -0.86 21.58
N ASP A 130 -3.90 -1.04 21.39
CA ASP A 130 -3.26 -2.34 21.14
C ASP A 130 -3.98 -3.17 20.06
N SER A 131 -4.35 -2.53 18.96
CA SER A 131 -5.22 -3.14 17.96
C SER A 131 -4.93 -2.68 16.53
N ARG A 132 -5.28 -3.53 15.57
CA ARG A 132 -5.25 -3.23 14.14
C ARG A 132 -6.61 -2.69 13.72
N ASN A 133 -6.78 -1.37 13.77
CA ASN A 133 -8.04 -0.71 13.44
C ASN A 133 -8.19 -0.60 11.91
N ALA A 134 -9.05 -1.44 11.32
CA ALA A 134 -9.21 -1.54 9.87
C ALA A 134 -10.49 -0.82 9.39
N PHE A 135 -10.36 0.01 8.35
CA PHE A 135 -11.44 0.84 7.81
C PHE A 135 -11.50 0.76 6.28
N PRO A 136 -12.60 0.25 5.69
CA PRO A 136 -12.76 0.25 4.24
C PRO A 136 -12.90 1.67 3.69
N VAL A 137 -12.31 1.90 2.52
CA VAL A 137 -12.34 3.18 1.81
C VAL A 137 -13.07 3.00 0.49
N ALA A 138 -14.18 3.72 0.32
CA ALA A 138 -15.00 3.66 -0.89
C ALA A 138 -14.62 4.73 -1.94
N VAL A 139 -13.68 5.62 -1.61
CA VAL A 139 -13.28 6.73 -2.46
C VAL A 139 -12.48 6.20 -3.66
N PRO A 140 -12.92 6.43 -4.91
CA PRO A 140 -12.34 5.78 -6.09
C PRO A 140 -11.16 6.57 -6.68
N TYR A 141 -10.53 7.44 -5.90
CA TYR A 141 -9.53 8.36 -6.43
C TYR A 141 -8.12 7.78 -6.40
N HIS A 142 -7.35 8.09 -7.44
CA HIS A 142 -5.91 7.95 -7.48
C HIS A 142 -5.29 8.96 -6.53
N LEU A 143 -4.44 8.48 -5.63
CA LEU A 143 -3.80 9.27 -4.59
C LEU A 143 -2.28 9.04 -4.62
N THR A 144 -1.56 10.07 -4.22
CA THR A 144 -0.09 10.09 -4.11
C THR A 144 0.35 10.26 -2.67
N HIS A 145 -0.49 10.86 -1.83
CA HIS A 145 -0.21 11.10 -0.42
C HIS A 145 -1.46 10.84 0.42
N VAL A 146 -1.24 10.47 1.68
CA VAL A 146 -2.27 10.43 2.73
C VAL A 146 -1.81 11.25 3.93
N ARG A 147 -2.76 11.80 4.69
CA ARG A 147 -2.50 12.48 5.95
C ARG A 147 -3.25 11.78 7.06
N LEU A 148 -2.52 11.17 7.99
CA LEU A 148 -3.07 10.65 9.24
C LEU A 148 -3.17 11.81 10.22
N THR A 149 -4.34 12.02 10.80
CA THR A 149 -4.57 12.97 11.89
C THR A 149 -5.06 12.21 13.11
N ILE A 150 -4.41 12.38 14.26
CA ILE A 150 -4.75 11.76 15.53
C ILE A 150 -5.26 12.82 16.51
N PHE A 151 -6.24 12.47 17.35
CA PHE A 151 -6.90 13.42 18.24
C PHE A 151 -6.89 12.98 19.70
N PRO A 152 -6.46 13.84 20.65
CA PRO A 152 -5.68 15.05 20.41
C PRO A 152 -4.22 14.75 20.04
N ASP A 153 -3.67 13.67 20.61
CA ASP A 153 -2.29 13.22 20.55
C ASP A 153 -2.23 11.71 20.88
N GLY A 154 -1.04 11.11 20.84
CA GLY A 154 -0.82 9.73 21.24
C GLY A 154 0.12 8.99 20.30
N GLY A 155 0.10 7.67 20.37
CA GLY A 155 0.96 6.79 19.59
C GLY A 155 0.25 5.86 18.60
N VAL A 156 0.84 5.69 17.43
CA VAL A 156 0.40 4.78 16.35
C VAL A 156 1.62 3.99 15.88
N ALA A 157 1.54 2.67 15.94
CA ALA A 157 2.63 1.77 15.59
C ALA A 157 2.88 1.75 14.08
N ARG A 158 1.82 1.58 13.28
CA ARG A 158 1.89 1.53 11.81
C ARG A 158 0.68 2.18 11.17
N LEU A 159 0.88 2.73 9.98
CA LEU A 159 -0.17 3.07 9.03
C LEU A 159 -0.04 2.17 7.81
N ARG A 160 -1.04 1.34 7.54
CA ARG A 160 -1.14 0.57 6.30
C ARG A 160 -2.19 1.18 5.40
N VAL A 161 -1.87 1.32 4.12
CA VAL A 161 -2.74 1.89 3.11
C VAL A 161 -2.87 0.87 2.00
N TYR A 162 -3.83 -0.04 2.11
CA TYR A 162 -4.01 -1.10 1.13
C TYR A 162 -4.87 -0.63 -0.04
N GLY A 163 -4.47 -0.97 -1.27
CA GLY A 163 -5.21 -0.55 -2.44
C GLY A 163 -4.68 -1.05 -3.77
N ASP A 164 -5.28 -0.57 -4.85
CA ASP A 164 -4.87 -0.93 -6.21
C ASP A 164 -3.72 -0.03 -6.65
N VAL A 165 -2.61 -0.63 -7.12
CA VAL A 165 -1.49 0.10 -7.71
C VAL A 165 -1.91 0.61 -9.09
N VAL A 166 -1.74 1.91 -9.33
CA VAL A 166 -2.04 2.52 -10.63
C VAL A 166 -0.80 3.33 -11.04
N PRO A 167 0.18 2.68 -11.70
CA PRO A 167 1.41 3.34 -12.11
C PRO A 167 1.13 4.42 -13.15
N ASP A 168 2.08 5.35 -13.31
CA ASP A 168 2.00 6.36 -14.35
C ASP A 168 2.41 5.77 -15.70
N PRO A 169 1.51 5.71 -16.71
CA PRO A 169 1.87 5.25 -18.04
C PRO A 169 3.06 5.99 -18.65
N ALA A 170 3.24 7.28 -18.31
CA ALA A 170 4.32 8.11 -18.82
C ALA A 170 5.70 7.77 -18.21
N LEU A 171 5.72 7.10 -17.05
CA LEU A 171 6.94 6.69 -16.36
C LEU A 171 7.32 5.23 -16.63
N LEU A 172 6.47 4.45 -17.31
CA LEU A 172 6.75 3.05 -17.63
C LEU A 172 7.76 2.95 -18.78
N PRO A 173 8.95 2.34 -18.56
CA PRO A 173 9.95 2.11 -19.61
C PRO A 173 9.39 1.25 -20.75
N GLU A 174 10.06 1.23 -21.91
CA GLU A 174 9.63 0.38 -23.03
C GLU A 174 9.66 -1.11 -22.66
N VAL A 175 10.77 -1.53 -22.04
CA VAL A 175 11.01 -2.89 -21.54
C VAL A 175 11.21 -2.81 -20.03
N PHE A 176 10.42 -3.56 -19.26
CA PHE A 176 10.44 -3.51 -17.80
C PHE A 176 9.94 -4.84 -17.20
N ASP A 177 10.05 -5.00 -15.88
CA ASP A 177 9.53 -6.17 -15.17
C ASP A 177 7.99 -6.11 -15.07
N LEU A 178 7.31 -6.91 -15.89
CA LEU A 178 5.86 -7.02 -15.97
C LEU A 178 5.26 -7.65 -14.70
N ALA A 179 6.05 -8.39 -13.93
CA ALA A 179 5.61 -9.03 -12.69
C ALA A 179 5.80 -8.15 -11.45
N ALA A 180 6.55 -7.03 -11.56
CA ALA A 180 6.86 -6.21 -10.40
C ALA A 180 5.59 -5.65 -9.74
N ALA A 181 5.54 -5.69 -8.41
CA ALA A 181 4.41 -5.15 -7.65
C ALA A 181 4.23 -3.64 -7.89
N GLU A 182 5.33 -2.91 -8.15
CA GLU A 182 5.29 -1.47 -8.49
C GLU A 182 4.59 -1.17 -9.82
N HIS A 183 4.49 -2.17 -10.71
CA HIS A 183 3.75 -2.09 -11.96
C HIS A 183 2.36 -2.73 -11.87
N GLY A 184 1.93 -3.17 -10.67
CA GLY A 184 0.63 -3.80 -10.42
C GLY A 184 0.62 -5.33 -10.46
N GLY A 185 1.80 -5.96 -10.53
CA GLY A 185 1.92 -7.41 -10.45
C GLY A 185 1.50 -7.94 -9.08
N TRP A 186 0.92 -9.14 -9.05
CA TRP A 186 0.34 -9.70 -7.82
C TRP A 186 0.42 -11.22 -7.78
N ILE A 187 0.77 -11.80 -6.63
CA ILE A 187 0.60 -13.23 -6.38
C ILE A 187 -0.87 -13.52 -6.08
N GLU A 188 -1.57 -14.16 -7.01
CA GLU A 188 -2.99 -14.52 -6.85
C GLU A 188 -3.17 -15.81 -6.03
N ALA A 189 -2.26 -16.76 -6.20
CA ALA A 189 -2.30 -18.03 -5.50
C ALA A 189 -0.90 -18.62 -5.34
N CYS A 190 -0.74 -19.50 -4.36
CA CYS A 190 0.47 -20.27 -4.15
C CYS A 190 0.17 -21.53 -3.35
N SER A 191 1.09 -22.51 -3.39
CA SER A 191 0.96 -23.74 -2.61
C SER A 191 1.16 -23.55 -1.10
N ASP A 192 2.03 -22.62 -0.71
CA ASP A 192 2.44 -22.41 0.69
C ASP A 192 2.70 -20.91 0.98
N ARG A 193 2.22 -20.42 2.14
CA ARG A 193 2.38 -19.04 2.64
C ARG A 193 3.01 -18.97 4.05
N PHE A 194 3.51 -20.08 4.58
CA PHE A 194 3.80 -20.23 6.00
C PHE A 194 5.10 -19.56 6.46
N TYR A 195 6.21 -19.73 5.72
CA TYR A 195 7.54 -19.27 6.17
C TYR A 195 7.96 -17.92 5.57
N GLY A 196 7.52 -17.59 4.35
CA GLY A 196 7.77 -16.29 3.72
C GLY A 196 6.57 -15.80 2.92
N ALA A 197 6.36 -14.48 2.89
CA ALA A 197 5.27 -13.88 2.11
C ALA A 197 5.56 -13.99 0.61
N PRO A 198 4.73 -14.64 -0.21
CA PRO A 198 5.03 -14.85 -1.62
C PRO A 198 5.14 -13.53 -2.41
N GLN A 199 4.48 -12.45 -1.96
CA GLN A 199 4.58 -11.13 -2.57
C GLN A 199 6.01 -10.56 -2.56
N ASN A 200 6.89 -11.06 -1.69
CA ASN A 200 8.29 -10.69 -1.66
C ASN A 200 9.02 -11.02 -2.98
N LEU A 201 8.55 -12.01 -3.74
CA LEU A 201 9.10 -12.34 -5.06
C LEU A 201 9.05 -11.15 -6.02
N LEU A 202 8.04 -10.29 -5.88
CA LEU A 202 7.72 -9.18 -6.77
C LEU A 202 8.20 -7.83 -6.21
N ALA A 203 8.84 -7.81 -5.03
CA ALA A 203 9.37 -6.61 -4.39
C ALA A 203 10.54 -6.00 -5.18
N PRO A 204 10.82 -4.70 -5.09
CA PRO A 204 11.90 -4.05 -5.83
C PRO A 204 13.29 -4.53 -5.38
N GLY A 205 14.26 -4.34 -6.28
CA GLY A 205 15.69 -4.57 -6.01
C GLY A 205 16.09 -6.00 -5.61
N PRO A 206 17.35 -6.18 -5.18
CA PRO A 206 17.83 -7.39 -4.50
C PRO A 206 17.08 -7.65 -3.19
N ALA A 207 16.92 -8.93 -2.83
CA ALA A 207 16.74 -9.28 -1.42
C ALA A 207 18.01 -8.93 -0.63
N ARG A 208 17.84 -8.36 0.57
CA ARG A 208 18.93 -8.01 1.49
C ARG A 208 19.19 -9.12 2.52
N THR A 209 18.17 -9.91 2.81
CA THR A 209 18.22 -11.07 3.69
C THR A 209 17.31 -12.17 3.15
N MET A 210 17.42 -13.38 3.68
CA MET A 210 16.53 -14.50 3.34
C MET A 210 15.05 -14.20 3.68
N GLY A 211 14.80 -13.45 4.75
CA GLY A 211 13.44 -13.07 5.18
C GLY A 211 12.72 -12.10 4.23
N GLU A 212 13.43 -11.57 3.23
CA GLU A 212 12.84 -10.79 2.15
C GLU A 212 12.48 -11.64 0.93
N GLY A 213 12.49 -12.98 1.01
CA GLY A 213 12.05 -13.88 -0.06
C GLY A 213 10.73 -14.58 0.24
N TRP A 214 10.38 -15.53 -0.62
CA TRP A 214 9.35 -16.54 -0.39
C TRP A 214 10.04 -17.84 0.04
N GLU A 215 9.54 -18.49 1.08
CA GLU A 215 10.04 -19.77 1.59
C GLU A 215 8.85 -20.67 1.92
N THR A 216 8.96 -21.95 1.57
CA THR A 216 7.92 -22.96 1.79
C THR A 216 8.33 -24.00 2.83
N ALA A 217 7.35 -24.76 3.32
CA ALA A 217 7.62 -25.90 4.18
C ALA A 217 8.39 -26.99 3.41
N ARG A 218 9.26 -27.71 4.13
CA ARG A 218 9.94 -28.88 3.58
C ARG A 218 8.93 -29.94 3.18
N ARG A 219 8.98 -30.40 1.94
CA ARG A 219 8.12 -31.48 1.43
C ARG A 219 8.78 -32.84 1.61
N ARG A 220 7.93 -33.86 1.72
CA ARG A 220 8.30 -35.28 1.85
C ARG A 220 7.42 -36.18 0.98
N ASP A 221 6.65 -35.56 0.09
CA ASP A 221 5.81 -36.18 -0.92
C ASP A 221 6.43 -35.99 -2.31
N ASP A 222 5.77 -36.51 -3.35
CA ASP A 222 6.22 -36.40 -4.74
C ASP A 222 5.73 -35.09 -5.41
N GLY A 223 5.26 -34.12 -4.61
CA GLY A 223 4.72 -32.86 -5.10
C GLY A 223 5.77 -31.77 -5.31
N ASN A 224 5.29 -30.58 -5.69
CA ASN A 224 6.12 -29.39 -5.83
C ASN A 224 5.40 -28.15 -5.26
N ASP A 225 6.18 -27.11 -4.95
CA ASP A 225 5.63 -25.81 -4.60
C ASP A 225 5.53 -24.86 -5.79
N TRP A 226 4.58 -23.94 -5.73
CA TRP A 226 4.30 -23.05 -6.85
C TRP A 226 3.72 -21.71 -6.43
N VAL A 227 3.90 -20.71 -7.30
CA VAL A 227 3.21 -19.42 -7.24
C VAL A 227 2.57 -19.10 -8.59
N LEU A 228 1.35 -18.55 -8.54
CA LEU A 228 0.64 -17.97 -9.66
C LEU A 228 0.70 -16.45 -9.54
N VAL A 229 1.28 -15.81 -10.55
CA VAL A 229 1.47 -14.37 -10.63
C VAL A 229 0.60 -13.82 -11.74
N ARG A 230 -0.23 -12.83 -11.41
CA ARG A 230 -0.82 -11.93 -12.40
C ARG A 230 0.18 -10.82 -12.70
N LEU A 231 0.50 -10.63 -13.97
CA LEU A 231 1.34 -9.53 -14.42
C LEU A 231 0.60 -8.21 -14.23
N GLY A 232 1.33 -7.14 -13.91
CA GLY A 232 0.74 -5.82 -13.71
C GLY A 232 0.14 -5.24 -14.98
N LEU A 233 0.74 -5.57 -16.13
CA LEU A 233 0.20 -5.30 -17.46
C LEU A 233 0.39 -6.54 -18.35
N PRO A 234 -0.61 -6.90 -19.18
CA PRO A 234 -0.40 -7.83 -20.28
C PRO A 234 0.81 -7.41 -21.12
N GLY A 235 1.68 -8.35 -21.49
CA GLY A 235 2.89 -8.00 -22.23
C GLY A 235 3.64 -9.20 -22.78
N THR A 236 4.48 -8.93 -23.78
CA THR A 236 5.36 -9.93 -24.41
C THR A 236 6.61 -10.11 -23.57
N VAL A 237 6.81 -11.34 -23.08
CA VAL A 237 7.93 -11.69 -22.19
C VAL A 237 9.21 -11.94 -22.99
N HIS A 238 10.32 -11.32 -22.59
CA HIS A 238 11.62 -11.43 -23.27
C HIS A 238 12.70 -12.10 -22.42
N PHE A 239 12.73 -11.82 -21.11
CA PHE A 239 13.69 -12.41 -20.18
C PHE A 239 13.02 -12.76 -18.88
N VAL A 240 13.53 -13.79 -18.22
CA VAL A 240 13.10 -14.18 -16.89
C VAL A 240 14.29 -14.32 -15.97
N ASP A 241 14.16 -13.81 -14.74
CA ASP A 241 15.16 -13.97 -13.70
C ASP A 241 14.58 -14.79 -12.55
N LEU A 242 15.26 -15.88 -12.21
CA LEU A 242 15.00 -16.71 -11.03
C LEU A 242 16.13 -16.49 -10.03
N ASP A 243 15.83 -15.77 -8.95
CA ASP A 243 16.81 -15.36 -7.95
C ASP A 243 16.68 -16.21 -6.68
N THR A 244 17.73 -16.94 -6.32
CA THR A 244 17.84 -17.72 -5.06
C THR A 244 18.81 -17.08 -4.06
N SER A 245 19.17 -15.80 -4.23
CA SER A 245 20.04 -15.08 -3.28
C SER A 245 19.57 -15.25 -1.83
N HIS A 246 20.54 -15.46 -0.93
CA HIS A 246 20.37 -15.78 0.51
C HIS A 246 19.82 -17.17 0.85
N PHE A 247 19.28 -17.92 -0.12
CA PHE A 247 18.84 -19.31 0.09
C PHE A 247 20.01 -20.28 -0.15
N LYS A 248 20.87 -20.42 0.88
CA LYS A 248 22.16 -21.14 0.78
C LYS A 248 22.03 -22.65 0.96
N GLY A 249 21.11 -23.07 1.84
CA GLY A 249 20.88 -24.48 2.16
C GLY A 249 19.47 -24.98 1.85
N ASN A 250 18.58 -24.08 1.44
CA ASN A 250 17.15 -24.29 1.23
C ASN A 250 16.67 -23.70 -0.11
N ALA A 251 17.57 -23.43 -1.06
CA ALA A 251 17.14 -23.13 -2.43
C ALA A 251 16.55 -24.39 -3.10
N PRO A 252 15.54 -24.24 -3.96
CA PRO A 252 15.02 -25.36 -4.75
C PRO A 252 16.09 -25.95 -5.67
N GLY A 253 15.95 -27.24 -5.97
CA GLY A 253 16.88 -27.96 -6.85
C GLY A 253 16.72 -27.57 -8.32
N SER A 254 15.47 -27.34 -8.74
CA SER A 254 15.13 -26.86 -10.07
C SER A 254 13.80 -26.09 -10.07
N ALA A 255 13.49 -25.44 -11.19
CA ALA A 255 12.22 -24.75 -11.39
C ALA A 255 11.77 -24.81 -12.85
N THR A 256 10.46 -24.70 -13.07
CA THR A 256 9.86 -24.43 -14.38
C THR A 256 9.11 -23.11 -14.34
N LEU A 257 8.99 -22.44 -15.48
CA LEU A 257 8.19 -21.23 -15.61
C LEU A 257 7.30 -21.34 -16.85
N ARG A 258 5.99 -21.15 -16.65
CA ARG A 258 4.99 -21.14 -17.71
C ARG A 258 4.22 -19.84 -17.69
N ALA A 259 3.63 -19.48 -18.82
CA ALA A 259 2.82 -18.30 -18.97
C ALA A 259 1.47 -18.63 -19.62
N ALA A 260 0.50 -17.77 -19.37
CA ALA A 260 -0.84 -17.83 -19.92
C ALA A 260 -1.32 -16.44 -20.31
N ASP A 261 -2.18 -16.37 -21.33
CA ASP A 261 -2.94 -15.17 -21.66
C ASP A 261 -4.43 -15.42 -21.40
N ALA A 262 -4.87 -15.06 -20.19
CA ALA A 262 -6.24 -15.21 -19.73
C ALA A 262 -7.29 -14.42 -20.54
N ARG A 263 -6.87 -13.56 -21.49
CA ARG A 263 -7.80 -12.89 -22.43
C ARG A 263 -8.28 -13.85 -23.53
N HIS A 264 -7.55 -14.93 -23.75
CA HIS A 264 -7.74 -15.87 -24.86
C HIS A 264 -7.89 -17.33 -24.40
N GLY A 265 -7.95 -17.58 -23.09
CA GLY A 265 -8.11 -18.93 -22.52
C GLY A 265 -8.37 -18.92 -21.02
N ASP A 266 -8.81 -20.04 -20.49
CA ASP A 266 -9.08 -20.24 -19.07
C ASP A 266 -7.78 -20.67 -18.34
N LEU A 267 -7.48 -20.09 -17.18
CA LEU A 267 -6.30 -20.45 -16.39
C LEU A 267 -6.38 -21.86 -15.81
N ASP A 268 -7.60 -22.40 -15.65
CA ASP A 268 -7.83 -23.77 -15.22
C ASP A 268 -7.61 -24.81 -16.33
N ASP A 269 -7.54 -24.38 -17.61
CA ASP A 269 -7.22 -25.26 -18.75
C ASP A 269 -5.69 -25.33 -18.97
N PRO A 270 -5.06 -26.51 -18.82
CA PRO A 270 -3.63 -26.68 -19.06
C PRO A 270 -3.17 -26.28 -20.46
N ARG A 271 -4.06 -26.29 -21.46
CA ARG A 271 -3.75 -25.92 -22.85
C ARG A 271 -3.56 -24.41 -23.04
N THR A 272 -4.05 -23.59 -22.10
CA THR A 272 -3.82 -22.14 -22.09
C THR A 272 -2.38 -21.81 -21.76
N TRP A 273 -1.68 -22.70 -21.05
CA TRP A 273 -0.33 -22.50 -20.58
C TRP A 273 0.71 -22.89 -21.64
N PHE A 274 1.69 -22.01 -21.86
CA PHE A 274 2.84 -22.27 -22.71
C PHE A 274 4.15 -22.09 -21.92
N PRO A 275 5.21 -22.85 -22.26
CA PRO A 275 6.48 -22.78 -21.52
C PRO A 275 7.22 -21.47 -21.78
N LEU A 276 7.76 -20.86 -20.73
CA LEU A 276 8.78 -19.80 -20.81
C LEU A 276 10.17 -20.35 -20.49
N LEU A 277 10.25 -21.27 -19.53
CA LEU A 277 11.46 -21.95 -19.12
C LEU A 277 11.15 -23.44 -18.84
N PRO A 278 11.90 -24.39 -19.43
CA PRO A 278 11.76 -25.81 -19.10
C PRO A 278 12.28 -26.09 -17.68
N ASP A 279 12.20 -27.34 -17.23
CA ASP A 279 12.76 -27.74 -15.93
C ASP A 279 14.27 -27.45 -15.92
N THR A 280 14.64 -26.46 -15.11
CA THR A 280 15.96 -25.86 -15.12
C THR A 280 16.57 -25.95 -13.74
N ARG A 281 17.73 -26.60 -13.66
CA ARG A 281 18.50 -26.70 -12.44
C ARG A 281 18.88 -25.32 -11.91
N LEU A 282 18.66 -25.11 -10.61
CA LEU A 282 19.05 -23.90 -9.90
C LEU A 282 20.29 -24.14 -9.03
N ARG A 283 20.97 -23.06 -8.67
CA ARG A 283 22.08 -23.02 -7.72
C ARG A 283 21.68 -22.24 -6.48
N PRO A 284 22.14 -22.62 -5.28
CA PRO A 284 21.94 -21.81 -4.09
C PRO A 284 22.58 -20.43 -4.23
N ASP A 285 21.99 -19.41 -3.58
CA ASP A 285 22.53 -18.06 -3.49
C ASP A 285 22.93 -17.44 -4.85
N THR A 286 22.11 -17.66 -5.89
CA THR A 286 22.48 -17.35 -7.28
C THR A 286 21.33 -16.69 -8.04
N ARG A 287 21.67 -15.69 -8.86
CA ARG A 287 20.77 -15.12 -9.85
C ARG A 287 20.89 -15.86 -11.18
N HIS A 288 19.77 -16.38 -11.64
CA HIS A 288 19.70 -17.08 -12.92
C HIS A 288 18.89 -16.23 -13.89
N ARG A 289 19.52 -15.80 -14.98
CA ARG A 289 18.87 -15.00 -16.03
C ARG A 289 18.79 -15.79 -17.32
N PHE A 290 17.60 -15.85 -17.90
CA PHE A 290 17.34 -16.62 -19.11
C PHE A 290 16.64 -15.78 -20.18
N PRO A 291 17.08 -15.86 -21.45
CA PRO A 291 16.29 -15.37 -22.57
C PRO A 291 15.10 -16.30 -22.83
N VAL A 292 13.94 -15.75 -23.18
CA VAL A 292 12.79 -16.51 -23.67
C VAL A 292 12.95 -16.69 -25.19
N THR A 293 12.99 -17.95 -25.65
CA THR A 293 13.25 -18.29 -27.06
C THR A 293 12.05 -17.98 -27.97
N GLU A 294 10.83 -18.11 -27.44
CA GLU A 294 9.59 -17.82 -28.15
C GLU A 294 8.77 -16.77 -27.39
N PRO A 295 9.12 -15.48 -27.49
CA PRO A 295 8.39 -14.41 -26.83
C PRO A 295 6.93 -14.37 -27.25
N ARG A 296 6.03 -14.47 -26.27
CA ARG A 296 4.57 -14.40 -26.46
C ARG A 296 3.97 -13.47 -25.42
N THR A 297 2.82 -12.89 -25.76
CA THR A 297 2.06 -12.07 -24.82
C THR A 297 1.46 -12.96 -23.73
N ALA A 298 1.58 -12.50 -22.49
CA ALA A 298 1.07 -13.15 -21.31
C ALA A 298 0.35 -12.15 -20.41
N THR A 299 -0.58 -12.64 -19.60
CA THR A 299 -1.20 -11.91 -18.48
C THR A 299 -0.85 -12.55 -17.14
N HIS A 300 -0.48 -13.83 -17.13
CA HIS A 300 -0.11 -14.56 -15.94
C HIS A 300 1.16 -15.38 -16.18
N VAL A 301 1.93 -15.60 -15.12
CA VAL A 301 3.00 -16.60 -15.09
C VAL A 301 2.81 -17.52 -13.89
N ARG A 302 3.22 -18.77 -14.04
CA ARG A 302 3.26 -19.76 -12.96
C ARG A 302 4.68 -20.27 -12.83
N LEU A 303 5.27 -20.04 -11.65
CA LEU A 303 6.56 -20.58 -11.24
C LEU A 303 6.29 -21.82 -10.40
N ASP A 304 6.82 -22.95 -10.84
CA ASP A 304 6.84 -24.20 -10.08
C ASP A 304 8.31 -24.46 -9.65
N VAL A 305 8.55 -24.68 -8.35
CA VAL A 305 9.87 -24.98 -7.76
C VAL A 305 9.90 -26.40 -7.20
N PHE A 306 11.00 -27.12 -7.37
CA PHE A 306 11.08 -28.56 -7.09
C PHE A 306 12.18 -28.94 -6.07
N PRO A 307 11.86 -29.82 -5.10
CA PRO A 307 10.51 -30.15 -4.64
C PRO A 307 9.88 -28.98 -3.85
N ASP A 308 10.71 -28.22 -3.15
CA ASP A 308 10.36 -27.11 -2.26
C ASP A 308 11.57 -26.20 -2.09
N GLY A 309 11.42 -25.15 -1.28
CA GLY A 309 12.53 -24.30 -0.87
C GLY A 309 12.16 -22.83 -0.91
N GLY A 310 13.16 -21.98 -1.10
CA GLY A 310 12.97 -20.54 -1.12
C GLY A 310 13.61 -19.82 -2.29
N MET A 311 12.97 -18.70 -2.64
CA MET A 311 13.27 -17.85 -3.78
C MET A 311 13.28 -16.39 -3.32
N ALA A 312 14.31 -15.65 -3.70
CA ALA A 312 14.45 -14.24 -3.38
C ALA A 312 13.53 -13.37 -4.25
N ARG A 313 13.62 -13.53 -5.57
CA ARG A 313 12.86 -12.73 -6.55
C ARG A 313 12.49 -13.55 -7.78
N LEU A 314 11.40 -13.14 -8.41
CA LEU A 314 11.04 -13.49 -9.77
C LEU A 314 10.95 -12.20 -10.58
N ARG A 315 11.63 -12.15 -11.73
CA ARG A 315 11.46 -11.06 -12.71
C ARG A 315 10.93 -11.61 -14.02
N VAL A 316 9.98 -10.91 -14.61
CA VAL A 316 9.39 -11.22 -15.92
C VAL A 316 9.54 -9.98 -16.80
N THR A 317 10.73 -9.84 -17.39
CA THR A 317 11.07 -8.63 -18.16
C THR A 317 10.49 -8.74 -19.57
N GLY A 318 9.73 -7.72 -19.98
CA GLY A 318 9.06 -7.71 -21.26
C GLY A 318 8.56 -6.34 -21.69
N ARG A 319 7.84 -6.29 -22.81
CA ARG A 319 7.15 -5.09 -23.30
C ARG A 319 5.66 -5.22 -23.04
N ALA A 320 5.08 -4.22 -22.39
CA ALA A 320 3.62 -4.15 -22.24
C ALA A 320 2.93 -4.09 -23.60
N ASP A 321 1.79 -4.77 -23.69
CA ASP A 321 0.86 -4.68 -24.81
C ASP A 321 0.45 -3.20 -25.01
N PRO A 322 0.49 -2.65 -26.23
CA PRO A 322 0.08 -1.27 -26.49
C PRO A 322 -1.31 -0.94 -25.96
N THR A 323 -2.25 -1.89 -26.02
CA THR A 323 -3.62 -1.71 -25.51
C THR A 323 -3.64 -1.61 -23.98
N ALA A 324 -2.75 -2.31 -23.28
CA ALA A 324 -2.65 -2.27 -21.82
C ALA A 324 -2.24 -0.88 -21.32
N ARG A 325 -1.32 -0.20 -22.01
CA ARG A 325 -0.95 1.19 -21.67
C ARG A 325 -2.13 2.15 -21.82
N ALA A 326 -2.95 1.98 -22.85
CA ALA A 326 -4.15 2.80 -23.06
C ALA A 326 -5.21 2.55 -21.96
N VAL A 327 -5.41 1.29 -21.56
CA VAL A 327 -6.31 0.95 -20.44
C VAL A 327 -5.84 1.58 -19.13
N LEU A 328 -4.53 1.52 -18.84
CA LEU A 328 -3.98 2.15 -17.64
C LEU A 328 -4.15 3.67 -17.66
N ALA A 329 -3.92 4.32 -18.81
CA ALA A 329 -4.16 5.76 -18.97
C ALA A 329 -5.64 6.13 -18.72
N ALA A 330 -6.57 5.33 -19.26
CA ALA A 330 -8.00 5.52 -19.03
C ALA A 330 -8.40 5.31 -17.57
N LEU A 331 -7.80 4.33 -16.88
CA LEU A 331 -8.00 4.12 -15.44
C LEU A 331 -7.53 5.33 -14.64
N ARG A 332 -6.34 5.86 -14.94
CA ARG A 332 -5.78 7.03 -14.26
C ARG A 332 -6.67 8.25 -14.43
N GLU A 333 -7.20 8.49 -15.63
CA GLU A 333 -8.13 9.60 -15.86
C GLU A 333 -9.47 9.41 -15.12
N ARG A 334 -10.04 8.20 -15.16
CA ARG A 334 -11.30 7.89 -14.45
C ARG A 334 -11.21 8.03 -12.93
N THR A 335 -10.02 7.78 -12.38
CA THR A 335 -9.74 7.84 -10.94
C THR A 335 -9.15 9.19 -10.54
N ARG A 336 -9.02 10.14 -11.47
CA ARG A 336 -8.47 11.46 -11.17
C ARG A 336 -9.33 12.18 -10.13
N LEU A 337 -8.66 12.82 -9.17
CA LEU A 337 -9.31 13.73 -8.24
C LEU A 337 -10.00 14.87 -9.01
N PRO A 338 -11.32 15.12 -8.80
CA PRO A 338 -12.03 16.18 -9.49
C PRO A 338 -11.36 17.53 -9.23
N ALA A 339 -11.38 18.43 -10.22
CA ALA A 339 -11.03 19.82 -9.99
C ALA A 339 -11.90 20.39 -8.85
N ALA A 340 -11.39 21.35 -8.09
CA ALA A 340 -12.18 22.05 -7.09
C ALA A 340 -13.43 22.63 -7.78
N GLY A 341 -14.61 22.17 -7.41
CA GLY A 341 -15.86 22.79 -7.84
C GLY A 341 -15.88 24.26 -7.40
N PRO A 342 -16.64 25.14 -8.09
CA PRO A 342 -16.80 26.51 -7.62
C PRO A 342 -17.31 26.47 -6.17
N ALA A 343 -16.67 27.23 -5.29
CA ALA A 343 -17.09 27.35 -3.90
C ALA A 343 -18.61 27.60 -3.86
N PRO A 344 -19.37 26.90 -2.99
CA PRO A 344 -20.81 27.15 -2.88
C PRO A 344 -21.00 28.64 -2.62
N ARG A 345 -21.73 29.31 -3.54
CA ARG A 345 -22.08 30.72 -3.38
C ARG A 345 -22.71 30.87 -2.01
N ARG A 346 -22.02 31.57 -1.09
CA ARG A 346 -22.62 31.97 0.18
C ARG A 346 -23.84 32.79 -0.19
N THR A 347 -25.03 32.22 -0.04
CA THR A 347 -26.27 32.98 -0.06
C THR A 347 -26.22 33.90 1.15
N THR A 348 -25.74 35.13 0.94
CA THR A 348 -25.97 36.23 1.86
C THR A 348 -27.47 36.46 1.90
N ARG A 349 -28.14 35.85 2.88
CA ARG A 349 -29.46 36.32 3.31
C ARG A 349 -29.25 37.72 3.85
N SER A 350 -29.48 38.73 3.01
CA SER A 350 -29.64 40.11 3.45
C SER A 350 -30.80 40.13 4.44
N ARG A 351 -30.48 40.29 5.74
CA ARG A 351 -31.48 40.72 6.72
C ARG A 351 -31.82 42.17 6.39
N SER A 352 -32.91 42.38 5.66
CA SER A 352 -33.55 43.67 5.54
C SER A 352 -33.95 44.12 6.95
N HIS A 353 -33.28 45.15 7.46
CA HIS A 353 -33.76 45.90 8.62
C HIS A 353 -35.04 46.62 8.23
N GLY A 354 -36.18 46.09 8.69
CA GLY A 354 -37.44 46.82 8.71
C GLY A 354 -37.45 47.74 9.92
N SER A 355 -37.36 49.04 9.67
CA SER A 355 -37.72 50.10 10.61
C SER A 355 -39.22 50.01 10.94
N GLY A 356 -39.55 49.82 12.21
CA GLY A 356 -40.93 49.78 12.69
C GLY A 356 -41.02 50.29 14.13
N THR A 357 -41.17 51.61 14.25
CA THR A 357 -41.90 52.38 15.27
C THR A 357 -42.35 51.67 16.56
N GLU A 358 -41.86 52.19 17.69
CA GLU A 358 -42.41 52.04 19.05
C GLU A 358 -43.90 52.40 19.13
N PRO A 359 -44.63 51.74 20.04
CA PRO A 359 -45.67 52.42 20.79
C PRO A 359 -45.42 52.37 22.31
N THR A 360 -45.31 53.57 22.85
CA THR A 360 -45.68 54.04 24.19
C THR A 360 -46.51 53.09 25.07
N ALA A 361 -46.02 52.89 26.29
CA ALA A 361 -46.72 52.31 27.42
C ALA A 361 -47.89 53.16 27.92
N PRO A 362 -48.88 52.56 28.61
CA PRO A 362 -49.62 53.24 29.66
C PRO A 362 -49.30 52.66 31.05
N ARG A 363 -49.25 53.58 32.01
CA ARG A 363 -49.13 53.38 33.45
C ARG A 363 -50.46 52.93 34.08
N GLN A 364 -50.30 52.17 35.17
CA GLN A 364 -51.13 52.06 36.38
C GLN A 364 -52.51 51.36 36.31
N HIS A 365 -52.68 50.32 37.14
CA HIS A 365 -53.48 50.45 38.38
C HIS A 365 -53.24 49.30 39.38
N GLN A 366 -53.24 49.66 40.67
CA GLN A 366 -53.40 48.81 41.85
C GLN A 366 -54.74 48.05 41.82
N GLU A 367 -54.79 46.84 42.38
CA GLU A 367 -55.51 46.48 43.62
C GLU A 367 -55.65 44.94 43.80
N HIS A 368 -55.50 44.55 45.07
CA HIS A 368 -55.76 43.26 45.75
C HIS A 368 -54.86 42.03 45.51
#